data_AF-A0A7T6XN39-F1
#
_entry.id   AF-A0A7T6XN39-F1
#
_cell.length_a   1.000
_cell.length_b   1.000
_cell.length_c   1.000
_cell.angle_alpha   90.00
_cell.angle_beta   90.00
_cell.angle_gamma   90.00
#
_symmetry.space_group_name_H-M   'P 1'
#
loop_
_entity.id
_entity.type
_entity.pdbx_description
1 polymer ?
#
loop_
_entity_poly.entity_id
_entity_poly.type
_entity_poly.pdbx_seq_one_letter_code
_entity_poly.pdbx_strand_id
1 'polypeptide(L)'
;MLDLQFKHLQISLQQDPYGGPPKPMIELEPQFVKSVLGMSKLNTFALPEIVYGVSLVFSPHVLLFIILFYVHAFEAPHLTSMEDLRRLLVEGGRQEMPLPLKRETDNYYVFPKVEVICGQPRISWETPMNGSTLDAQLRTSSEIHGFLNHFFSHQFRYGGGDLLDKSGFVSEAQRNVIMAHATSRTFIKHYRPRRHTGLQEIMCGLNPDEEFSKAVTRMSRWIDRRRPRYLSDADRQSVEKDPELQSAIRWQVDLETQCADRSQNPELRAMLEDQRRQVHNLRRRLQDKRRKAKRRDFSRKQAVIDIERQLTGGAVSDEPAREVLRKEFEMPSEQILLVETFFTWPTTDSLEDEWMRRNKAVDAGIQYCGFLEGGPLRGRRKRSALSDNDDAGPSSPARRIKHNTPLNTSWGNERTTGREQIPNAEQTFACFQCPKTYSDYNGVKRHFRTSHLTDRTCNFCDLSVLHEMHLRRHAGDVHGLRT
;
A
#
# COMPACT_ATOMS: atom_id res chain seq x y z
N MET A 1 16.99 3.26 -4.49
CA MET A 1 15.53 3.49 -4.51
C MET A 1 15.26 4.98 -4.50
N LEU A 2 15.81 5.75 -3.54
CA LEU A 2 15.65 7.21 -3.54
C LEU A 2 16.28 7.90 -4.76
N ASP A 3 17.28 7.26 -5.38
CA ASP A 3 17.90 7.74 -6.62
C ASP A 3 17.11 7.38 -7.90
N LEU A 4 15.92 6.79 -7.76
CA LEU A 4 15.07 6.44 -8.91
C LEU A 4 14.52 7.73 -9.54
N GLN A 5 14.83 7.92 -10.82
CA GLN A 5 14.39 9.05 -11.65
C GLN A 5 13.52 8.57 -12.81
N PHE A 6 12.79 9.48 -13.45
CA PHE A 6 11.86 9.14 -14.54
C PHE A 6 12.55 8.52 -15.75
N LYS A 7 13.80 8.91 -16.07
CA LYS A 7 14.59 8.24 -17.13
C LYS A 7 14.88 6.76 -16.88
N HIS A 8 14.68 6.28 -15.65
CA HIS A 8 14.81 4.86 -15.29
C HIS A 8 13.48 4.10 -15.38
N LEU A 9 12.40 4.76 -15.78
CA LEU A 9 11.07 4.20 -15.93
C LEU A 9 10.78 4.01 -17.42
N GLN A 10 10.36 2.81 -17.79
CA GLN A 10 9.71 2.55 -19.07
C GLN A 10 8.25 2.19 -18.78
N ILE A 11 7.34 2.99 -19.33
CA ILE A 11 5.90 2.78 -19.21
C ILE A 11 5.40 2.28 -20.56
N SER A 12 4.64 1.20 -20.55
CA SER A 12 4.05 0.67 -21.78
C SER A 12 2.71 -0.01 -21.53
N LEU A 13 1.96 -0.21 -22.63
CA LEU A 13 0.81 -1.10 -22.66
C LEU A 13 1.22 -2.41 -23.33
N GLN A 14 1.00 -3.51 -22.63
CA GLN A 14 1.29 -4.86 -23.11
C GLN A 14 0.00 -5.53 -23.57
N GLN A 15 0.03 -6.20 -24.72
CA GLN A 15 -1.08 -7.02 -25.16
C GLN A 15 -1.30 -8.16 -24.16
N ASP A 16 -2.54 -8.38 -23.72
CA ASP A 16 -2.82 -9.47 -22.79
C ASP A 16 -2.74 -10.81 -23.55
N PRO A 17 -1.84 -11.73 -23.16
CA PRO A 17 -1.72 -13.03 -23.84
C PRO A 17 -2.99 -13.88 -23.72
N TYR A 18 -3.87 -13.59 -22.76
CA TYR A 18 -5.17 -14.25 -22.60
C TYR A 18 -6.29 -13.59 -23.43
N GLY A 19 -5.94 -12.62 -24.27
CA GLY A 19 -6.87 -11.91 -25.12
C GLY A 19 -7.75 -10.91 -24.39
N GLY A 20 -7.32 -10.45 -23.20
CA GLY A 20 -7.87 -9.33 -22.42
C GLY A 20 -7.43 -7.94 -22.94
N PRO A 21 -7.89 -6.83 -22.33
CA PRO A 21 -7.46 -5.50 -22.74
C PRO A 21 -5.97 -5.29 -22.42
N PRO A 22 -5.31 -4.33 -23.08
CA PRO A 22 -3.91 -4.06 -22.82
C PRO A 22 -3.64 -3.76 -21.34
N LYS A 23 -2.58 -4.36 -20.81
CA LYS A 23 -2.18 -4.21 -19.42
C LYS A 23 -1.08 -3.17 -19.30
N PRO A 24 -1.24 -2.15 -18.45
CA PRO A 24 -0.15 -1.26 -18.12
C PRO A 24 1.02 -2.04 -17.51
N MET A 25 2.22 -1.69 -17.95
CA MET A 25 3.48 -2.24 -17.49
C MET A 25 4.39 -1.09 -17.06
N ILE A 26 5.00 -1.25 -15.89
CA ILE A 26 6.07 -0.38 -15.41
C ILE A 26 7.35 -1.20 -15.35
N GLU A 27 8.33 -0.86 -16.17
CA GLU A 27 9.65 -1.45 -16.12
C GLU A 27 10.63 -0.48 -15.45
N LEU A 28 11.37 -1.00 -14.46
CA LEU A 28 12.37 -0.24 -13.72
C LEU A 28 13.76 -0.68 -14.15
N GLU A 29 14.55 0.27 -14.66
CA GLU A 29 15.94 0.08 -15.05
C GLU A 29 16.87 0.89 -14.14
N PRO A 30 17.20 0.39 -12.94
CA PRO A 30 17.93 1.16 -11.95
C PRO A 30 19.43 1.24 -12.30
N GLN A 31 19.79 2.19 -13.16
CA GLN A 31 21.17 2.45 -13.60
C GLN A 31 22.12 2.89 -12.47
N PHE A 32 21.57 3.25 -11.31
CA PHE A 32 22.30 3.63 -10.10
C PHE A 32 22.66 2.45 -9.18
N VAL A 33 22.22 1.22 -9.48
CA VAL A 33 22.56 0.05 -8.65
C VAL A 33 23.92 -0.48 -9.07
N LYS A 34 24.82 -0.66 -8.09
CA LYS A 34 26.15 -1.23 -8.33
C LYS A 34 26.05 -2.53 -9.13
N SER A 35 26.90 -2.67 -10.16
CA SER A 35 27.13 -3.94 -10.83
C SER A 35 27.72 -4.93 -9.82
N VAL A 36 26.86 -5.74 -9.20
CA VAL A 36 27.32 -6.89 -8.41
C VAL A 36 27.57 -8.03 -9.40
N LEU A 37 28.59 -8.86 -9.14
CA LEU A 37 29.05 -9.97 -10.01
C LEU A 37 29.81 -9.57 -11.29
N GLY A 38 30.21 -8.30 -11.45
CA GLY A 38 30.93 -7.87 -12.68
C GLY A 38 30.06 -7.95 -13.95
N MET A 39 28.74 -8.06 -13.78
CA MET A 39 27.79 -8.07 -14.88
C MET A 39 27.64 -6.66 -15.44
N SER A 40 27.81 -6.50 -16.75
CA SER A 40 27.62 -5.24 -17.47
C SER A 40 26.14 -4.91 -17.72
N LYS A 41 25.26 -5.92 -17.71
CA LYS A 41 23.82 -5.76 -17.87
C LYS A 41 23.14 -5.55 -16.52
N LEU A 42 22.39 -4.46 -16.41
CA LEU A 42 21.53 -4.17 -15.26
C LEU A 42 20.28 -5.05 -15.31
N ASN A 43 19.71 -5.32 -14.14
CA ASN A 43 18.42 -6.01 -14.05
C ASN A 43 17.30 -5.02 -14.36
N THR A 44 16.40 -5.39 -15.27
CA THR A 44 15.11 -4.72 -15.47
C THR A 44 14.05 -5.42 -14.62
N PHE A 45 13.29 -4.64 -13.84
CA PHE A 45 12.20 -5.17 -13.02
C PHE A 45 10.87 -4.76 -13.64
N ALA A 46 10.20 -5.72 -14.28
CA ALA A 46 8.88 -5.53 -14.86
C ALA A 46 7.78 -5.71 -13.80
N LEU A 47 6.93 -4.71 -13.68
CA LEU A 47 5.79 -4.67 -12.78
C LEU A 47 4.54 -4.56 -13.64
N PRO A 48 3.84 -5.68 -13.95
CA PRO A 48 2.55 -5.61 -14.62
C PRO A 48 1.48 -5.11 -13.65
N GLU A 49 0.45 -4.45 -14.18
CA GLU A 49 -0.68 -4.06 -13.36
C GLU A 49 -1.43 -5.28 -12.83
N ILE A 50 -1.43 -5.46 -11.51
CA ILE A 50 -2.24 -6.48 -10.83
C ILE A 50 -3.63 -5.90 -10.60
N VAL A 51 -4.59 -6.24 -11.48
CA VAL A 51 -5.95 -5.67 -11.49
C VAL A 51 -6.75 -6.03 -10.24
N TYR A 52 -6.88 -7.31 -9.88
CA TYR A 52 -7.65 -7.72 -8.67
C TYR A 52 -6.79 -7.71 -7.40
N GLY A 53 -5.95 -6.68 -7.26
CA GLY A 53 -5.13 -6.47 -6.07
C GLY A 53 -5.97 -6.07 -4.86
N VAL A 54 -5.65 -6.63 -3.70
CA VAL A 54 -6.38 -6.39 -2.44
C VAL A 54 -6.35 -4.93 -1.96
N SER A 55 -5.27 -4.18 -2.21
CA SER A 55 -5.13 -2.81 -1.68
C SER A 55 -4.45 -1.87 -2.66
N LEU A 56 -5.08 -0.71 -2.90
CA LEU A 56 -4.54 0.33 -3.79
C LEU A 56 -3.40 1.12 -3.14
N VAL A 57 -3.36 1.19 -1.80
CA VAL A 57 -2.28 1.82 -1.02
C VAL A 57 -0.91 1.22 -1.35
N PHE A 58 -0.86 -0.07 -1.67
CA PHE A 58 0.37 -0.79 -1.98
C PHE A 58 0.55 -1.03 -3.49
N SER A 59 -0.29 -0.42 -4.33
CA SER A 59 -0.20 -0.56 -5.78
C SER A 59 0.85 0.41 -6.34
N PRO A 60 1.99 -0.09 -6.86
CA PRO A 60 2.99 0.78 -7.48
C PRO A 60 2.43 1.51 -8.70
N HIS A 61 1.46 0.91 -9.40
CA HIS A 61 0.80 1.54 -10.54
C HIS A 61 0.00 2.76 -10.11
N VAL A 62 -0.88 2.60 -9.11
CA VAL A 62 -1.70 3.73 -8.62
C VAL A 62 -0.79 4.86 -8.16
N LEU A 63 0.21 4.56 -7.30
CA LEU A 63 1.12 5.57 -6.76
C LEU A 63 1.96 6.25 -7.85
N LEU A 64 2.46 5.51 -8.84
CA LEU A 64 3.31 6.09 -9.89
C LEU A 64 2.47 6.90 -10.89
N PHE A 65 1.30 6.41 -11.31
CA PHE A 65 0.43 7.16 -12.22
C PHE A 65 -0.11 8.46 -11.59
N ILE A 66 -0.35 8.49 -10.27
CA ILE A 66 -0.63 9.75 -9.56
C ILE A 66 0.49 10.77 -9.81
N ILE A 67 1.75 10.36 -9.60
CA ILE A 67 2.91 11.24 -9.77
C ILE A 67 3.04 11.67 -11.24
N LEU A 68 2.95 10.73 -12.19
CA LEU A 68 3.14 11.00 -13.61
C LEU A 68 2.07 11.94 -14.17
N PHE A 69 0.80 11.76 -13.80
CA PHE A 69 -0.27 12.66 -14.23
C PHE A 69 -0.22 14.02 -13.52
N TYR A 70 0.12 14.04 -12.22
CA TYR A 70 0.26 15.30 -11.47
C TYR A 70 1.30 16.24 -12.08
N VAL A 71 2.40 15.71 -12.61
CA VAL A 71 3.45 16.51 -13.27
C VAL A 71 3.32 16.57 -14.80
N HIS A 72 2.23 16.05 -15.37
CA HIS A 72 2.01 15.96 -16.81
C HIS A 72 3.21 15.36 -17.58
N ALA A 73 3.70 14.21 -17.09
CA ALA A 73 4.95 13.59 -17.53
C ALA A 73 4.89 12.97 -18.93
N PHE A 74 3.72 12.61 -19.46
CA PHE A 74 3.61 11.94 -20.76
C PHE A 74 3.85 12.91 -21.93
N GLU A 75 4.56 12.45 -22.97
CA GLU A 75 4.76 13.23 -24.21
C GLU A 75 3.46 13.43 -24.99
N ALA A 76 2.55 12.46 -24.92
CA ALA A 76 1.24 12.56 -25.53
C ALA A 76 0.37 13.60 -24.79
N PRO A 77 0.03 14.76 -25.40
CA PRO A 77 -0.60 15.87 -24.69
C PRO A 77 -2.04 15.57 -24.24
N HIS A 78 -2.69 14.59 -24.88
CA HIS A 78 -4.06 14.18 -24.56
C HIS A 78 -4.14 13.01 -23.58
N LEU A 79 -3.00 12.44 -23.17
CA LEU A 79 -2.95 11.38 -22.16
C LEU A 79 -2.87 12.03 -20.77
N THR A 80 -4.03 12.41 -20.23
CA THR A 80 -4.11 13.22 -19.01
C THR A 80 -4.66 12.49 -17.79
N SER A 81 -5.26 11.32 -18.01
CA SER A 81 -5.90 10.53 -16.96
C SER A 81 -5.72 9.03 -17.18
N MET A 82 -6.02 8.25 -16.14
CA MET A 82 -6.13 6.80 -16.30
C MET A 82 -7.27 6.41 -17.25
N GLU A 83 -8.34 7.19 -17.33
CA GLU A 83 -9.45 6.91 -18.25
C GLU A 83 -9.00 6.99 -19.71
N ASP A 84 -8.22 8.02 -20.06
CA ASP A 84 -7.59 8.13 -21.38
C ASP A 84 -6.72 6.91 -21.67
N LEU A 85 -5.91 6.50 -20.68
CA LEU A 85 -5.03 5.33 -20.77
C LEU A 85 -5.81 4.03 -21.01
N ARG A 86 -6.96 3.83 -20.35
CA ARG A 86 -7.81 2.63 -20.54
C ARG A 86 -8.42 2.53 -21.93
N ARG A 87 -8.57 3.65 -22.65
CA ARG A 87 -9.12 3.68 -24.01
C ARG A 87 -8.09 3.32 -25.08
N LEU A 88 -6.81 3.31 -24.73
CA LEU A 88 -5.73 2.99 -25.65
C LEU A 88 -5.70 1.49 -25.99
N LEU A 89 -5.37 1.19 -27.24
CA LEU A 89 -5.19 -0.17 -27.76
C LEU A 89 -3.77 -0.36 -28.26
N VAL A 90 -3.28 -1.59 -28.21
CA VAL A 90 -2.03 -1.98 -28.89
C VAL A 90 -2.38 -2.33 -30.34
N GLU A 91 -1.78 -1.64 -31.30
CA GLU A 91 -2.04 -1.85 -32.72
C GLU A 91 -1.77 -3.30 -33.17
N GLY A 92 -2.55 -3.77 -34.16
CA GLY A 92 -2.42 -5.13 -34.70
C GLY A 92 -0.99 -5.44 -35.17
N GLY A 93 -0.48 -6.59 -34.73
CA GLY A 93 0.89 -7.03 -35.04
C GLY A 93 1.95 -6.55 -34.04
N ARG A 94 1.60 -5.72 -33.06
CA ARG A 94 2.50 -5.33 -31.94
C ARG A 94 2.08 -6.04 -30.66
N GLN A 95 3.07 -6.39 -29.83
CA GLN A 95 2.84 -6.94 -28.48
C GLN A 95 2.91 -5.86 -27.40
N GLU A 96 3.54 -4.73 -27.71
CA GLU A 96 3.78 -3.64 -26.78
C GLU A 96 3.53 -2.30 -27.49
N MET A 97 3.01 -1.33 -26.74
CA MET A 97 2.97 0.07 -27.10
C MET A 97 3.63 0.92 -26.00
N PRO A 98 4.82 1.50 -26.25
CA PRO A 98 5.46 2.42 -25.31
C PRO A 98 4.62 3.68 -25.07
N LEU A 99 4.63 4.16 -23.83
CA LEU A 99 4.02 5.42 -23.40
C LEU A 99 5.15 6.38 -23.00
N PRO A 100 5.73 7.14 -23.96
CA PRO A 100 6.92 7.95 -23.70
C PRO A 100 6.65 9.07 -22.69
N LEU A 101 7.62 9.27 -21.79
CA LEU A 101 7.66 10.40 -20.87
C LEU A 101 8.50 11.53 -21.48
N LYS A 102 8.16 12.78 -21.17
CA LYS A 102 8.84 13.95 -21.70
C LYS A 102 10.29 13.98 -21.23
N ARG A 103 11.21 14.17 -22.16
CA ARG A 103 12.66 14.31 -21.88
C ARG A 103 13.00 15.41 -20.87
N GLU A 104 12.20 16.47 -20.80
CA GLU A 104 12.38 17.54 -19.81
C GLU A 104 12.18 17.07 -18.36
N THR A 105 11.47 15.96 -18.16
CA THR A 105 11.22 15.36 -16.84
C THR A 105 12.17 14.23 -16.48
N ASP A 106 13.14 13.88 -17.34
CA ASP A 106 14.05 12.74 -17.16
C ASP A 106 14.78 12.72 -15.82
N ASN A 107 15.14 13.91 -15.32
CA ASN A 107 15.89 14.10 -14.08
C ASN A 107 14.99 14.17 -12.83
N TYR A 108 13.66 14.13 -12.99
CA TYR A 108 12.74 14.13 -11.86
C TYR A 108 12.85 12.82 -11.09
N TYR A 109 13.02 12.93 -9.79
CA TYR A 109 13.05 11.80 -8.86
C TYR A 109 11.63 11.33 -8.56
N VAL A 110 11.43 10.00 -8.54
CA VAL A 110 10.17 9.37 -8.12
C VAL A 110 9.90 9.64 -6.62
N PHE A 111 10.96 9.77 -5.84
CA PHE A 111 10.91 10.13 -4.43
C PHE A 111 11.59 11.49 -4.21
N PRO A 112 10.94 12.59 -4.61
CA PRO A 112 11.54 13.91 -4.53
C PRO A 112 11.60 14.42 -3.10
N LYS A 113 12.51 15.37 -2.86
CA LYS A 113 12.60 16.09 -1.58
C LYS A 113 11.39 17.02 -1.46
N VAL A 114 10.75 17.02 -0.30
CA VAL A 114 9.69 17.96 0.04
C VAL A 114 10.21 18.89 1.14
N GLU A 115 10.16 20.20 0.89
CA GLU A 115 10.61 21.22 1.82
C GLU A 115 9.50 22.21 2.12
N VAL A 116 9.50 22.75 3.34
CA VAL A 116 8.58 23.82 3.72
C VAL A 116 9.31 25.15 3.54
N ILE A 117 8.96 25.89 2.50
CA ILE A 117 9.52 27.21 2.20
C ILE A 117 8.45 28.25 2.54
N CYS A 118 8.75 29.18 3.46
CA CYS A 118 7.79 30.20 3.93
C CYS A 118 6.45 29.62 4.43
N GLY A 119 6.50 28.46 5.10
CA GLY A 119 5.30 27.78 5.61
C GLY A 119 4.53 26.97 4.57
N GLN A 120 4.96 26.96 3.31
CA GLN A 120 4.33 26.23 2.21
C GLN A 120 5.18 25.02 1.80
N PRO A 121 4.62 23.79 1.79
CA PRO A 121 5.32 22.64 1.24
C PRO A 121 5.56 22.83 -0.26
N ARG A 122 6.78 22.55 -0.70
CA ARG A 122 7.21 22.55 -2.11
C ARG A 122 7.94 21.26 -2.42
N ILE A 123 7.57 20.65 -3.53
CA ILE A 123 8.21 19.44 -4.06
C ILE A 123 9.36 19.86 -4.96
N SER A 124 10.57 19.40 -4.63
CA SER A 124 11.78 19.64 -5.43
C SER A 124 12.06 18.41 -6.27
N TRP A 125 11.47 18.34 -7.48
CA TRP A 125 11.51 17.16 -8.35
C TRP A 125 12.92 16.73 -8.73
N GLU A 126 13.85 17.67 -8.91
CA GLU A 126 15.25 17.39 -9.29
C GLU A 126 16.17 17.10 -8.10
N THR A 127 15.64 17.02 -6.88
CA THR A 127 16.42 16.68 -5.69
C THR A 127 15.83 15.44 -5.02
N PRO A 128 16.63 14.38 -4.77
CA PRO A 128 16.10 13.19 -4.13
C PRO A 128 15.76 13.46 -2.67
N MET A 129 14.72 12.78 -2.16
CA MET A 129 14.48 12.69 -0.74
C MET A 129 15.72 12.10 -0.05
N ASN A 130 16.09 12.66 1.10
CA ASN A 130 17.22 12.14 1.86
C ASN A 130 16.85 10.85 2.63
N GLY A 131 17.83 9.98 2.86
CA GLY A 131 17.60 8.72 3.57
C GLY A 131 17.13 8.89 5.02
N SER A 132 17.54 9.97 5.70
CA SER A 132 17.09 10.27 7.06
C SER A 132 15.61 10.66 7.15
N THR A 133 15.06 11.28 6.11
CA THR A 133 13.65 11.65 6.01
C THR A 133 12.81 10.39 5.85
N LEU A 134 13.22 9.47 4.96
CA LEU A 134 12.56 8.18 4.83
C LEU A 134 12.62 7.40 6.16
N ASP A 135 13.79 7.31 6.81
CA ASP A 135 13.92 6.62 8.10
C ASP A 135 13.02 7.24 9.19
N ALA A 136 12.96 8.57 9.25
CA ALA A 136 12.10 9.29 10.18
C ALA A 136 10.60 9.04 9.91
N GLN A 137 10.19 8.99 8.64
CA GLN A 137 8.81 8.67 8.23
C GLN A 137 8.45 7.22 8.59
N LEU A 138 9.31 6.25 8.28
CA LEU A 138 9.09 4.84 8.63
C LEU A 138 9.05 4.62 10.14
N ARG A 139 9.90 5.33 10.89
CA ARG A 139 9.86 5.33 12.35
C ARG A 139 8.54 5.89 12.87
N THR A 140 8.09 7.02 12.35
CA THR A 140 6.81 7.64 12.75
C THR A 140 5.63 6.72 12.47
N SER A 141 5.57 6.14 11.27
CA SER A 141 4.57 5.14 10.90
C SER A 141 4.57 3.95 11.86
N SER A 142 5.74 3.44 12.23
CA SER A 142 5.87 2.33 13.19
C SER A 142 5.37 2.67 14.58
N GLU A 143 5.63 3.90 15.05
CA GLU A 143 5.15 4.38 16.33
C GLU A 143 3.62 4.55 16.32
N ILE A 144 3.04 5.02 15.21
CA ILE A 144 1.59 5.12 15.00
C ILE A 144 0.92 3.74 15.00
N HIS A 145 1.51 2.76 14.30
CA HIS A 145 0.98 1.39 14.26
C HIS A 145 1.24 0.58 15.54
N GLY A 146 1.98 1.13 16.53
CA GLY A 146 2.22 0.46 17.80
C GLY A 146 3.27 -0.67 17.73
N PHE A 147 4.14 -0.68 16.71
CA PHE A 147 5.19 -1.69 16.58
C PHE A 147 6.19 -1.64 17.74
N LEU A 148 6.68 -2.81 18.16
CA LEU A 148 7.74 -2.93 19.18
C LEU A 148 9.04 -2.28 18.73
N ASN A 149 9.48 -2.65 17.53
CA ASN A 149 10.68 -2.10 16.89
C ASN A 149 10.25 -1.24 15.71
N HIS A 150 11.05 -0.23 15.39
CA HIS A 150 10.78 0.61 14.22
C HIS A 150 11.01 -0.19 12.94
N PHE A 151 10.12 0.04 11.99
CA PHE A 151 10.24 -0.42 10.63
C PHE A 151 11.32 0.39 9.90
N PHE A 152 12.14 -0.27 9.09
CA PHE A 152 13.15 0.38 8.24
C PHE A 152 13.21 -0.25 6.86
N SER A 153 13.64 0.52 5.86
CA SER A 153 13.52 0.17 4.44
C SER A 153 14.12 -1.19 4.06
N HIS A 154 15.26 -1.56 4.65
CA HIS A 154 15.93 -2.83 4.34
C HIS A 154 15.11 -4.06 4.80
N GLN A 155 14.14 -3.91 5.70
CA GLN A 155 13.24 -5.00 6.09
C GLN A 155 12.34 -5.50 4.97
N PHE A 156 12.00 -4.66 3.98
CA PHE A 156 11.30 -5.12 2.78
C PHE A 156 12.09 -6.20 2.04
N ARG A 157 13.43 -6.15 2.10
CA ARG A 157 14.29 -7.17 1.48
C ARG A 157 14.30 -8.48 2.23
N TYR A 158 14.12 -8.47 3.56
CA TYR A 158 14.00 -9.72 4.34
C TYR A 158 12.70 -10.45 3.99
N GLY A 159 11.57 -9.74 4.06
CA GLY A 159 10.26 -10.33 3.74
C GLY A 159 10.15 -10.71 2.26
N GLY A 160 10.50 -9.80 1.36
CA GLY A 160 10.47 -10.07 -0.09
C GLY A 160 11.42 -11.19 -0.50
N GLY A 161 12.63 -11.22 0.08
CA GLY A 161 13.59 -12.29 -0.18
C GLY A 161 13.08 -13.67 0.27
N ASP A 162 12.47 -13.76 1.45
CA ASP A 162 11.86 -15.00 1.96
C ASP A 162 10.66 -15.45 1.10
N LEU A 163 9.84 -14.50 0.62
CA LEU A 163 8.74 -14.80 -0.30
C LEU A 163 9.24 -15.35 -1.65
N LEU A 164 10.28 -14.72 -2.23
CA LEU A 164 10.89 -15.21 -3.46
C LEU A 164 11.45 -16.63 -3.27
N ASP A 165 12.16 -16.87 -2.17
CA ASP A 165 12.76 -18.18 -1.83
C ASP A 165 11.72 -19.30 -1.69
N LYS A 166 10.58 -19.00 -1.07
CA LYS A 166 9.49 -19.97 -0.84
C LYS A 166 8.50 -20.11 -1.99
N SER A 167 8.56 -19.22 -2.97
CA SER A 167 7.54 -19.14 -4.03
C SER A 167 7.49 -20.38 -4.93
N GLY A 168 8.59 -21.13 -5.05
CA GLY A 168 8.74 -22.20 -6.04
C GLY A 168 8.89 -21.72 -7.49
N PHE A 169 8.62 -20.44 -7.77
CA PHE A 169 8.72 -19.84 -9.10
C PHE A 169 10.08 -19.20 -9.38
N VAL A 170 10.88 -18.92 -8.35
CA VAL A 170 12.17 -18.24 -8.47
C VAL A 170 13.28 -19.19 -8.04
N SER A 171 14.19 -19.50 -8.96
CA SER A 171 15.37 -20.34 -8.65
C SER A 171 16.32 -19.62 -7.70
N GLU A 172 17.17 -20.38 -6.99
CA GLU A 172 18.20 -19.83 -6.12
C GLU A 172 19.14 -18.85 -6.85
N ALA A 173 19.53 -19.19 -8.09
CA ALA A 173 20.34 -18.35 -8.94
C ALA A 173 19.63 -17.04 -9.29
N GLN A 174 18.35 -17.13 -9.71
CA GLN A 174 17.55 -15.95 -10.05
C GLN A 174 17.28 -15.06 -8.83
N ARG A 175 17.02 -15.65 -7.65
CA ARG A 175 16.89 -14.93 -6.38
C ARG A 175 18.16 -14.14 -6.08
N ASN A 176 19.33 -14.74 -6.28
CA ASN A 176 20.60 -14.06 -6.06
C ASN A 176 20.82 -12.91 -7.05
N VAL A 177 20.42 -13.07 -8.32
CA VAL A 177 20.45 -11.97 -9.31
C VAL A 177 19.52 -10.83 -8.90
N ILE A 178 18.25 -11.12 -8.55
CA ILE A 178 17.25 -10.14 -8.08
C ILE A 178 17.76 -9.40 -6.84
N MET A 179 18.35 -10.13 -5.90
CA MET A 179 18.87 -9.59 -4.65
C MET A 179 20.28 -8.99 -4.79
N ALA A 180 20.88 -9.00 -5.98
CA ALA A 180 22.26 -8.58 -6.22
C ALA A 180 23.23 -9.21 -5.20
N HIS A 181 23.13 -10.53 -5.00
CA HIS A 181 24.01 -11.32 -4.15
C HIS A 181 24.92 -12.18 -5.01
N ALA A 182 26.22 -12.17 -4.72
CA ALA A 182 27.16 -13.00 -5.46
C ALA A 182 26.99 -14.51 -5.16
N THR A 183 26.57 -14.82 -3.94
CA THR A 183 26.34 -16.20 -3.48
C THR A 183 25.16 -16.24 -2.53
N SER A 184 24.54 -17.41 -2.42
CA SER A 184 23.46 -17.66 -1.47
C SER A 184 23.88 -17.61 -0.02
N ARG A 185 25.18 -17.64 0.27
CA ARG A 185 25.71 -17.49 1.63
C ARG A 185 25.26 -16.16 2.23
N THR A 186 25.22 -15.09 1.44
CA THR A 186 24.72 -13.78 1.87
C THR A 186 23.25 -13.84 2.24
N PHE A 187 22.44 -14.48 1.40
CA PHE A 187 21.02 -14.68 1.66
C PHE A 187 20.78 -15.49 2.94
N ILE A 188 21.42 -16.66 3.08
CA ILE A 188 21.27 -17.53 4.25
C ILE A 188 21.74 -16.83 5.53
N LYS A 189 22.83 -16.08 5.47
CA LYS A 189 23.39 -15.38 6.64
C LYS A 189 22.48 -14.25 7.10
N HIS A 190 21.99 -13.43 6.18
CA HIS A 190 21.37 -12.14 6.52
C HIS A 190 19.86 -12.06 6.30
N TYR A 191 19.30 -12.86 5.40
CA TYR A 191 17.90 -12.72 4.95
C TYR A 191 17.01 -13.88 5.38
N ARG A 192 17.56 -15.08 5.55
CA ARG A 192 16.78 -16.24 5.97
C ARG A 192 16.28 -16.08 7.42
N PRO A 193 14.97 -16.15 7.68
CA PRO A 193 14.43 -16.07 9.03
C PRO A 193 15.02 -17.15 9.95
N ARG A 194 15.33 -16.78 11.19
CA ARG A 194 15.86 -17.68 12.24
C ARG A 194 14.79 -18.24 13.18
N ARG A 195 13.53 -17.92 12.89
CA ARG A 195 12.38 -18.44 13.61
C ARG A 195 11.70 -19.46 12.72
N HIS A 196 11.73 -20.71 13.17
CA HIS A 196 11.12 -21.84 12.49
C HIS A 196 9.85 -22.21 13.24
N THR A 197 8.73 -22.26 12.53
CA THR A 197 7.40 -22.66 13.01
C THR A 197 7.01 -23.95 12.32
N GLY A 198 5.98 -24.65 12.80
CA GLY A 198 5.54 -25.90 12.16
C GLY A 198 6.40 -27.13 12.46
N LEU A 199 7.50 -26.99 13.22
CA LEU A 199 8.43 -28.09 13.49
C LEU A 199 7.76 -29.22 14.28
N GLN A 200 6.94 -28.87 15.26
CA GLN A 200 6.24 -29.86 16.08
C GLN A 200 5.21 -30.62 15.25
N GLU A 201 4.44 -29.91 14.44
CA GLU A 201 3.47 -30.45 13.52
C GLU A 201 4.14 -31.46 12.58
N ILE A 202 5.25 -31.07 11.94
CA ILE A 202 6.03 -31.96 11.08
C ILE A 202 6.52 -33.20 11.82
N MET A 203 7.08 -33.03 13.02
CA MET A 203 7.57 -34.17 13.83
C MET A 203 6.44 -35.12 14.24
N CYS A 204 5.21 -34.61 14.36
CA CYS A 204 4.02 -35.40 14.65
C CYS A 204 3.33 -35.94 13.38
N GLY A 205 3.91 -35.76 12.19
CA GLY A 205 3.29 -36.18 10.92
C GLY A 205 2.07 -35.35 10.51
N LEU A 206 1.91 -34.15 11.07
CA LEU A 206 0.86 -33.20 10.76
C LEU A 206 1.34 -32.15 9.75
N ASN A 207 0.40 -31.57 9.01
CA ASN A 207 0.69 -30.44 8.13
C ASN A 207 0.89 -29.15 8.96
N PRO A 208 1.94 -28.37 8.68
CA PRO A 208 2.12 -27.05 9.30
C PRO A 208 0.97 -26.12 9.00
N ASP A 209 0.54 -25.35 10.00
CA ASP A 209 -0.34 -24.21 9.78
C ASP A 209 0.49 -23.03 9.25
N GLU A 210 0.41 -22.79 7.94
CA GLU A 210 1.16 -21.72 7.26
C GLU A 210 0.70 -20.32 7.69
N GLU A 211 -0.60 -20.13 7.95
CA GLU A 211 -1.13 -18.82 8.33
C GLU A 211 -0.76 -18.49 9.77
N PHE A 212 -0.86 -19.46 10.67
CA PHE A 212 -0.34 -19.31 12.04
C PHE A 212 1.17 -19.08 12.04
N SER A 213 1.91 -19.82 11.21
CA SER A 213 3.35 -19.63 11.00
C SER A 213 3.68 -18.19 10.57
N LYS A 214 2.94 -17.64 9.60
CA LYS A 214 3.06 -16.23 9.18
C LYS A 214 2.73 -15.29 10.33
N ALA A 215 1.65 -15.53 11.07
CA ALA A 215 1.22 -14.68 12.18
C ALA A 215 2.30 -14.55 13.27
N VAL A 216 2.96 -15.65 13.66
CA VAL A 216 3.96 -15.63 14.76
C VAL A 216 5.38 -15.24 14.31
N THR A 217 5.64 -15.20 13.00
CA THR A 217 6.94 -14.78 12.43
C THR A 217 6.96 -13.32 11.99
N ARG A 218 5.81 -12.76 11.57
CA ARG A 218 5.71 -11.35 11.16
C ARG A 218 5.96 -10.39 12.32
N MET A 219 6.49 -9.21 11.99
CA MET A 219 6.70 -8.13 12.96
C MET A 219 5.39 -7.61 13.56
N SER A 220 4.28 -7.72 12.82
CA SER A 220 2.94 -7.30 13.23
C SER A 220 2.43 -8.00 14.49
N ARG A 221 2.97 -9.17 14.85
CA ARG A 221 2.59 -9.87 16.09
C ARG A 221 2.80 -9.06 17.37
N TRP A 222 3.65 -8.04 17.31
CA TRP A 222 4.00 -7.17 18.43
C TRP A 222 3.25 -5.83 18.42
N ILE A 223 2.28 -5.67 17.51
CA ILE A 223 1.41 -4.49 17.47
C ILE A 223 0.68 -4.39 18.80
N ASP A 224 0.86 -3.26 19.47
CA ASP A 224 -0.04 -2.82 20.53
C ASP A 224 -0.20 -1.30 20.39
N ARG A 225 -1.39 -0.85 20.00
CA ARG A 225 -1.68 0.57 19.76
C ARG A 225 -1.64 1.41 21.05
N ARG A 226 -1.73 0.77 22.23
CA ARG A 226 -1.60 1.43 23.54
C ARG A 226 -0.14 1.75 23.88
N ARG A 227 0.82 1.23 23.10
CA ARG A 227 2.26 1.45 23.32
C ARG A 227 2.58 2.95 23.26
N PRO A 228 3.27 3.52 24.28
CA PRO A 228 3.49 4.96 24.34
C PRO A 228 4.25 5.53 23.14
N ARG A 229 3.63 6.50 22.46
CA ARG A 229 4.26 7.33 21.40
C ARG A 229 5.09 8.46 22.00
N TYR A 230 4.54 9.12 23.02
CA TYR A 230 5.15 10.29 23.67
C TYR A 230 5.54 10.00 25.13
N LEU A 231 6.49 10.77 25.64
CA LEU A 231 6.78 10.80 27.08
C LEU A 231 5.66 11.54 27.81
N SER A 232 5.34 11.11 29.04
CA SER A 232 4.48 11.91 29.92
C SER A 232 5.25 13.13 30.44
N ASP A 233 4.53 14.11 30.98
CA ASP A 233 5.16 15.30 31.57
C ASP A 233 6.05 14.92 32.77
N ALA A 234 5.64 13.92 33.56
CA ALA A 234 6.47 13.35 34.63
C ALA A 234 7.75 12.69 34.10
N ASP A 235 7.69 11.96 32.98
CA ASP A 235 8.90 11.37 32.36
C ASP A 235 9.85 12.46 31.85
N ARG A 236 9.32 13.54 31.27
CA ARG A 236 10.12 14.69 30.82
C ARG A 236 10.80 15.39 31.99
N GLN A 237 10.07 15.63 33.07
CA GLN A 237 10.63 16.21 34.29
C GLN A 237 11.72 15.32 34.89
N SER A 238 11.54 13.99 34.86
CA SER A 238 12.59 13.05 35.29
C SER A 238 13.86 13.17 34.44
N VAL A 239 13.75 13.44 33.14
CA VAL A 239 14.91 13.66 32.27
C VAL A 239 15.60 14.99 32.59
N GLU A 240 14.84 16.06 32.87
CA GLU A 240 15.45 17.33 33.27
C GLU A 240 16.24 17.22 34.58
N LYS A 241 15.90 16.26 35.46
CA LYS A 241 16.64 16.01 36.71
C LYS A 241 17.92 15.18 36.54
N ASP A 242 18.26 14.76 35.32
CA ASP A 242 19.45 13.94 35.07
C ASP A 242 20.75 14.70 35.43
N PRO A 243 21.68 14.10 36.21
CA PRO A 243 22.89 14.79 36.65
C PRO A 243 23.80 15.28 35.52
N GLU A 244 23.88 14.53 34.41
CA GLU A 244 24.70 14.89 33.25
C GLU A 244 24.11 16.13 32.57
N LEU A 245 22.79 16.15 32.39
CA LEU A 245 22.08 17.28 31.81
C LEU A 245 22.14 18.52 32.70
N GLN A 246 21.95 18.35 34.02
CA GLN A 246 22.04 19.46 34.98
C GLN A 246 23.44 20.08 35.02
N SER A 247 24.49 19.26 34.94
CA SER A 247 25.87 19.75 34.87
C SER A 247 26.12 20.55 33.60
N ALA A 248 25.63 20.07 32.45
CA ALA A 248 25.73 20.78 31.18
C ALA A 248 24.95 22.11 31.17
N ILE A 249 23.78 22.15 31.80
CA ILE A 249 22.98 23.38 31.97
C ILE A 249 23.70 24.38 32.88
N ARG A 250 24.29 23.94 34.00
CA ARG A 250 25.06 24.83 34.88
C ARG A 250 26.22 25.47 34.14
N TRP A 251 26.99 24.69 33.39
CA TRP A 251 28.07 25.22 32.56
C TRP A 251 27.56 26.21 31.50
N GLN A 252 26.40 25.96 30.90
CA GLN A 252 25.77 26.94 30.01
C GLN A 252 25.49 28.27 30.72
N VAL A 253 24.91 28.24 31.93
CA VAL A 253 24.61 29.45 32.72
C VAL A 253 25.90 30.20 33.10
N ASP A 254 26.96 29.49 33.46
CA ASP A 254 28.26 30.09 33.77
C ASP A 254 28.85 30.81 32.54
N LEU A 255 28.76 30.19 31.36
CA LEU A 255 29.17 30.81 30.09
C LEU A 255 28.29 32.01 29.71
N GLU A 256 26.99 31.96 29.97
CA GLU A 256 26.07 33.09 29.75
C GLU A 256 26.45 34.29 30.62
N THR A 257 26.79 34.04 31.87
CA THR A 257 27.25 35.07 32.82
C THR A 257 28.57 35.69 32.35
N GLN A 258 29.55 34.87 31.96
CA GLN A 258 30.84 35.36 31.44
C GLN A 258 30.69 36.16 30.12
N CYS A 259 29.74 35.78 29.26
CA CYS A 259 29.43 36.52 28.04
C CYS A 259 28.76 37.86 28.31
N ALA A 260 27.91 37.95 29.34
CA ALA A 260 27.29 39.21 29.77
C ALA A 260 28.36 40.20 30.24
N ASP A 261 29.32 39.74 31.05
CA ASP A 261 30.39 40.56 31.62
C ASP A 261 31.47 40.98 30.59
N ARG A 262 31.74 40.16 29.55
CA ARG A 262 32.76 40.42 28.51
C ARG A 262 32.13 40.51 27.12
N SER A 263 31.22 41.47 26.95
CA SER A 263 30.25 41.56 25.84
C SER A 263 30.81 41.60 24.40
N GLN A 264 32.13 41.54 24.16
CA GLN A 264 32.75 41.61 22.83
C GLN A 264 33.69 40.44 22.46
N ASN A 265 33.86 39.40 23.28
CA ASN A 265 34.72 38.26 22.90
C ASN A 265 33.98 37.27 21.96
N PRO A 266 34.39 37.15 20.67
CA PRO A 266 33.73 36.26 19.71
C PRO A 266 33.94 34.77 20.00
N GLU A 267 35.05 34.36 20.63
CA GLU A 267 35.32 32.97 20.99
C GLU A 267 34.39 32.50 22.10
N LEU A 268 34.17 33.34 23.12
CA LEU A 268 33.23 33.06 24.21
C LEU A 268 31.79 32.89 23.70
N ARG A 269 31.37 33.71 22.72
CA ARG A 269 30.05 33.55 22.08
C ARG A 269 29.94 32.25 21.30
N ALA A 270 30.97 31.89 20.53
CA ALA A 270 30.99 30.62 19.79
C ALA A 270 30.95 29.40 20.74
N MET A 271 31.67 29.46 21.87
CA MET A 271 31.61 28.44 22.91
C MET A 271 30.22 28.32 23.54
N LEU A 272 29.55 29.44 23.82
CA LEU A 272 28.19 29.43 24.36
C LEU A 272 27.19 28.83 23.36
N GLU A 273 27.28 29.19 22.08
CA GLU A 273 26.44 28.60 21.03
C GLU A 273 26.67 27.09 20.91
N ASP A 274 27.91 26.65 20.95
CA ASP A 274 28.24 25.22 20.96
C ASP A 274 27.68 24.51 22.19
N GLN A 275 27.84 25.10 23.38
CA GLN A 275 27.32 24.53 24.62
C GLN A 275 25.79 24.43 24.61
N ARG A 276 25.08 25.45 24.10
CA ARG A 276 23.62 25.41 23.91
C ARG A 276 23.21 24.24 23.01
N ARG A 277 23.94 24.01 21.92
CA ARG A 277 23.73 22.88 21.02
C ARG A 277 24.02 21.54 21.71
N GLN A 278 25.07 21.45 22.51
CA GLN A 278 25.39 20.25 23.30
C GLN A 278 24.29 19.91 24.30
N VAL A 279 23.81 20.90 25.09
CA VAL A 279 22.71 20.74 26.05
C VAL A 279 21.44 20.25 25.35
N HIS A 280 21.09 20.85 24.21
CA HIS A 280 19.92 20.43 23.42
C HIS A 280 20.03 18.99 22.92
N ASN A 281 21.19 18.62 22.36
CA ASN A 281 21.45 17.27 21.87
C ASN A 281 21.44 16.23 23.00
N LEU A 282 22.04 16.56 24.16
CA LEU A 282 22.04 15.72 25.35
C LEU A 282 20.61 15.50 25.87
N ARG A 283 19.83 16.57 26.02
CA ARG A 283 18.41 16.48 26.41
C ARG A 283 17.64 15.56 25.48
N ARG A 284 17.77 15.74 24.16
CA ARG A 284 17.10 14.89 23.15
C ARG A 284 17.51 13.42 23.30
N ARG A 285 18.81 13.14 23.48
CA ARG A 285 19.34 11.79 23.65
C ARG A 285 18.78 11.11 24.91
N LEU A 286 18.70 11.82 26.03
CA LEU A 286 18.14 11.31 27.28
C LEU A 286 16.63 11.05 27.17
N GLN A 287 15.88 11.96 26.52
CA GLN A 287 14.45 11.75 26.24
C GLN A 287 14.22 10.52 25.36
N ASP A 288 15.01 10.34 24.31
CA ASP A 288 14.93 9.15 23.45
C ASP A 288 15.30 7.86 24.21
N LYS A 289 16.32 7.91 25.08
CA LYS A 289 16.68 6.79 25.95
C LYS A 289 15.53 6.40 26.89
N ARG A 290 14.90 7.40 27.54
CA ARG A 290 13.73 7.20 28.41
C ARG A 290 12.54 6.62 27.65
N ARG A 291 12.26 7.14 26.45
CA ARG A 291 11.17 6.64 25.59
C ARG A 291 11.41 5.18 25.20
N LYS A 292 12.63 4.83 24.77
CA LYS A 292 13.01 3.45 24.43
C LYS A 292 12.84 2.50 25.62
N ALA A 293 13.29 2.89 26.82
CA ALA A 293 13.12 2.09 28.03
C ALA A 293 11.63 1.84 28.35
N LYS A 294 10.82 2.90 28.36
CA LYS A 294 9.38 2.80 28.60
C LYS A 294 8.67 1.88 27.60
N ARG A 295 9.02 1.99 26.31
CA ARG A 295 8.45 1.14 25.24
C ARG A 295 8.88 -0.32 25.34
N ARG A 296 10.10 -0.60 25.82
CA ARG A 296 10.60 -1.97 26.06
C ARG A 296 9.85 -2.64 27.22
N ASP A 297 9.67 -1.92 28.31
CA ASP A 297 8.97 -2.44 29.50
C ASP A 297 7.46 -2.56 29.31
N PHE A 298 6.90 -1.77 28.40
CA PHE A 298 5.46 -1.65 28.18
C PHE A 298 4.80 -3.01 27.96
N SER A 299 5.29 -3.81 27.00
CA SER A 299 4.62 -5.06 26.62
C SER A 299 4.54 -6.05 27.79
N ARG A 300 5.58 -6.14 28.63
CA ARG A 300 5.57 -7.01 29.81
C ARG A 300 4.59 -6.51 30.87
N LYS A 301 4.63 -5.22 31.20
CA LYS A 301 3.74 -4.61 32.22
C LYS A 301 2.27 -4.69 31.80
N GLN A 302 2.00 -4.38 30.53
CA GLN A 302 0.66 -4.42 29.98
C GLN A 302 0.11 -5.85 29.93
N ALA A 303 0.93 -6.85 29.61
CA ALA A 303 0.51 -8.25 29.65
C ALA A 303 0.04 -8.68 31.04
N VAL A 304 0.77 -8.32 32.11
CA VAL A 304 0.35 -8.63 33.49
C VAL A 304 -0.98 -7.95 33.82
N ILE A 305 -1.14 -6.66 33.50
CA ILE A 305 -2.40 -5.93 33.71
C ILE A 305 -3.56 -6.60 32.96
N ASP A 306 -3.33 -6.98 31.70
CA ASP A 306 -4.34 -7.61 30.86
C ASP A 306 -4.72 -9.01 31.38
N ILE A 307 -3.77 -9.77 31.95
CA ILE A 307 -4.00 -11.07 32.59
C ILE A 307 -4.84 -10.90 33.85
N GLU A 308 -4.41 -10.05 34.80
CA GLU A 308 -5.13 -9.82 36.06
C GLU A 308 -6.55 -9.31 35.82
N ARG A 309 -6.72 -8.40 34.85
CA ARG A 309 -8.05 -7.91 34.46
C ARG A 309 -8.95 -9.03 33.95
N GLN A 310 -8.42 -9.95 33.13
CA GLN A 310 -9.20 -11.06 32.60
C GLN A 310 -9.57 -12.07 33.69
N LEU A 311 -8.63 -12.40 34.59
CA LEU A 311 -8.87 -13.31 35.71
C LEU A 311 -9.88 -12.75 36.71
N THR A 312 -9.95 -11.43 36.86
CA THR A 312 -10.95 -10.75 37.72
C THR A 312 -12.30 -10.52 37.05
N GLY A 313 -12.53 -11.08 35.86
CA GLY A 313 -13.81 -11.00 35.14
C GLY A 313 -14.04 -9.67 34.41
N GLY A 314 -13.01 -8.82 34.32
CA GLY A 314 -13.08 -7.58 33.55
C GLY A 314 -13.20 -7.85 32.05
N ALA A 315 -14.15 -7.20 31.39
CA ALA A 315 -14.35 -7.34 29.95
C ALA A 315 -13.09 -6.99 29.15
N VAL A 316 -12.79 -7.78 28.12
CA VAL A 316 -11.77 -7.46 27.10
C VAL A 316 -12.34 -6.35 26.21
N SER A 317 -12.30 -5.11 26.69
CA SER A 317 -12.82 -3.95 25.96
C SER A 317 -11.72 -3.25 25.16
N ASP A 318 -11.93 -3.11 23.86
CA ASP A 318 -11.13 -2.30 22.93
C ASP A 318 -11.45 -0.80 23.02
N GLU A 319 -12.45 -0.40 23.81
CA GLU A 319 -12.91 0.98 23.89
C GLU A 319 -11.84 2.01 24.26
N PRO A 320 -10.89 1.75 25.18
CA PRO A 320 -9.81 2.70 25.45
C PRO A 320 -8.89 2.95 24.24
N ALA A 321 -8.66 1.93 23.42
CA ALA A 321 -7.86 2.05 22.20
C ALA A 321 -8.63 2.78 21.10
N ARG A 322 -9.97 2.64 21.06
CA ARG A 322 -10.85 3.32 20.11
C ARG A 322 -11.09 4.79 20.49
N GLU A 323 -11.23 5.09 21.77
CA GLU A 323 -11.49 6.44 22.30
C GLU A 323 -10.26 7.37 22.16
N VAL A 324 -9.05 6.82 22.30
CA VAL A 324 -7.80 7.56 21.99
C VAL A 324 -7.73 7.96 20.51
N LEU A 325 -8.30 7.17 19.61
CA LEU A 325 -8.29 7.45 18.17
C LEU A 325 -9.36 8.47 17.77
N ARG A 326 -10.57 8.39 18.34
CA ARG A 326 -11.69 9.28 18.03
C ARG A 326 -11.44 10.74 18.42
N LYS A 327 -10.63 10.99 19.46
CA LYS A 327 -10.36 12.35 19.96
C LYS A 327 -9.29 13.13 19.19
N GLU A 328 -8.58 12.55 18.23
CA GLU A 328 -7.33 13.15 17.74
C GLU A 328 -7.37 13.92 16.41
N PHE A 329 -8.36 13.83 15.52
CA PHE A 329 -8.25 14.49 14.20
C PHE A 329 -9.56 14.95 13.54
N GLU A 330 -9.67 16.25 13.27
CA GLU A 330 -10.51 16.78 12.18
C GLU A 330 -9.68 16.62 10.89
N MET A 331 -10.02 15.62 10.06
CA MET A 331 -9.32 15.39 8.79
C MET A 331 -9.90 16.30 7.69
N PRO A 332 -9.07 16.99 6.90
CA PRO A 332 -9.52 17.71 5.71
C PRO A 332 -10.24 16.78 4.71
N SER A 333 -11.13 17.36 3.90
CA SER A 333 -11.90 16.64 2.87
C SER A 333 -11.03 15.84 1.90
N GLU A 334 -9.89 16.39 1.50
CA GLU A 334 -8.95 15.82 0.56
C GLU A 334 -8.25 14.59 1.15
N GLN A 335 -7.93 14.63 2.45
CA GLN A 335 -7.41 13.46 3.18
C GLN A 335 -8.47 12.37 3.32
N ILE A 336 -9.71 12.75 3.63
CA ILE A 336 -10.83 11.81 3.73
C ILE A 336 -11.03 11.11 2.39
N LEU A 337 -11.12 11.87 1.28
CA LEU A 337 -11.29 11.32 -0.06
C LEU A 337 -10.15 10.36 -0.45
N LEU A 338 -8.90 10.73 -0.15
CA LEU A 338 -7.75 9.87 -0.41
C LEU A 338 -7.86 8.55 0.36
N VAL A 339 -8.15 8.61 1.66
CA VAL A 339 -8.30 7.41 2.50
C VAL A 339 -9.48 6.55 2.02
N GLU A 340 -10.64 7.16 1.78
CA GLU A 340 -11.83 6.43 1.32
C GLU A 340 -11.58 5.70 0.01
N THR A 341 -10.86 6.31 -0.94
CA THR A 341 -10.60 5.71 -2.25
C THR A 341 -9.51 4.64 -2.20
N PHE A 342 -8.43 4.87 -1.45
CA PHE A 342 -7.29 3.95 -1.37
C PHE A 342 -7.59 2.66 -0.58
N PHE A 343 -8.48 2.74 0.41
CA PHE A 343 -8.86 1.63 1.29
C PHE A 343 -10.17 0.94 0.87
N THR A 344 -10.57 1.11 -0.39
CA THR A 344 -11.65 0.31 -1.01
C THR A 344 -11.20 -1.13 -1.26
N TRP A 345 -12.15 -2.03 -1.51
CA TRP A 345 -11.94 -3.42 -1.95
C TRP A 345 -12.71 -3.66 -3.26
N PRO A 346 -12.28 -4.61 -4.12
CA PRO A 346 -13.10 -5.01 -5.25
C PRO A 346 -14.45 -5.53 -4.75
N THR A 347 -15.54 -4.94 -5.22
CA THR A 347 -16.92 -5.34 -4.85
C THR A 347 -17.55 -6.30 -5.85
N THR A 348 -16.95 -6.40 -7.03
CA THR A 348 -17.43 -7.16 -8.19
C THR A 348 -16.24 -7.78 -8.91
N ASP A 349 -16.49 -8.86 -9.66
CA ASP A 349 -15.49 -9.47 -10.55
C ASP A 349 -15.39 -8.73 -11.91
N SER A 350 -16.17 -7.66 -12.08
CA SER A 350 -16.17 -6.80 -13.26
C SER A 350 -14.86 -6.03 -13.40
N LEU A 351 -14.26 -6.11 -14.58
CA LEU A 351 -13.01 -5.42 -14.89
C LEU A 351 -13.21 -3.91 -14.94
N GLU A 352 -14.30 -3.48 -15.54
CA GLU A 352 -14.68 -2.08 -15.68
C GLU A 352 -14.87 -1.42 -14.30
N ASP A 353 -15.50 -2.11 -13.35
CA ASP A 353 -15.68 -1.60 -11.99
C ASP A 353 -14.34 -1.46 -11.25
N GLU A 354 -13.43 -2.42 -11.41
CA GLU A 354 -12.09 -2.35 -10.83
C GLU A 354 -11.25 -1.23 -11.46
N TRP A 355 -11.39 -1.00 -12.77
CA TRP A 355 -10.78 0.17 -13.42
C TRP A 355 -11.35 1.47 -12.90
N MET A 356 -12.67 1.62 -12.78
CA MET A 356 -13.28 2.81 -12.19
C MET A 356 -12.77 3.08 -10.77
N ARG A 357 -12.70 2.03 -9.93
CA ARG A 357 -12.15 2.10 -8.57
C ARG A 357 -10.72 2.62 -8.56
N ARG A 358 -9.85 2.09 -9.44
CA ARG A 358 -8.45 2.52 -9.56
C ARG A 358 -8.29 3.94 -10.08
N ASN A 359 -9.04 4.29 -11.12
CA ASN A 359 -9.02 5.63 -11.70
C ASN A 359 -9.41 6.66 -10.64
N LYS A 360 -10.50 6.40 -9.89
CA LYS A 360 -10.92 7.26 -8.78
C LYS A 360 -9.84 7.45 -7.71
N ALA A 361 -9.09 6.39 -7.39
CA ALA A 361 -7.96 6.50 -6.46
C ALA A 361 -6.80 7.32 -7.04
N VAL A 362 -6.48 7.17 -8.33
CA VAL A 362 -5.47 8.00 -8.99
C VAL A 362 -5.91 9.48 -9.00
N ASP A 363 -7.16 9.76 -9.34
CA ASP A 363 -7.69 11.13 -9.36
C ASP A 363 -7.66 11.78 -7.97
N ALA A 364 -8.08 11.04 -6.93
CA ALA A 364 -7.99 11.49 -5.54
C ALA A 364 -6.53 11.76 -5.12
N GLY A 365 -5.60 10.91 -5.54
CA GLY A 365 -4.17 11.09 -5.31
C GLY A 365 -3.61 12.35 -5.98
N ILE A 366 -4.00 12.62 -7.24
CA ILE A 366 -3.60 13.83 -7.97
C ILE A 366 -4.10 15.08 -7.26
N GLN A 367 -5.37 15.10 -6.83
CA GLN A 367 -5.94 16.20 -6.05
C GLN A 367 -5.16 16.41 -4.74
N TYR A 368 -4.80 15.32 -4.08
CA TYR A 368 -4.04 15.37 -2.84
C TYR A 368 -2.62 15.92 -3.01
N CYS A 369 -1.94 15.60 -4.12
CA CYS A 369 -0.59 16.12 -4.38
C CYS A 369 -0.53 17.66 -4.43
N GLY A 370 -1.63 18.32 -4.83
CA GLY A 370 -1.77 19.78 -4.79
C GLY A 370 -2.29 20.34 -3.47
N PHE A 371 -2.71 19.50 -2.52
CA PHE A 371 -3.31 19.91 -1.26
C PHE A 371 -2.25 20.32 -0.23
N LEU A 372 -2.47 21.47 0.42
CA LEU A 372 -1.57 22.03 1.42
C LEU A 372 -2.04 21.62 2.82
N GLU A 373 -1.49 20.52 3.35
CA GLU A 373 -1.84 20.01 4.69
C GLU A 373 -1.56 20.98 5.86
N GLY A 374 -0.86 22.10 5.60
CA GLY A 374 -0.21 22.90 6.62
C GLY A 374 1.05 22.17 7.15
N GLY A 375 1.96 22.91 7.80
CA GLY A 375 3.15 22.30 8.39
C GLY A 375 2.81 21.18 9.37
N PRO A 376 3.74 20.25 9.67
CA PRO A 376 3.47 19.16 10.61
C PRO A 376 2.91 19.73 11.91
N LEU A 377 1.83 19.14 12.43
CA LEU A 377 1.20 19.48 13.71
C LEU A 377 2.21 19.31 14.86
N ARG A 378 3.15 20.26 15.00
CA ARG A 378 4.17 20.29 16.04
C ARG A 378 3.52 20.86 17.28
N GLY A 379 2.95 19.97 18.09
CA GLY A 379 2.50 20.33 19.43
C GLY A 379 1.19 19.65 19.79
N ARG A 380 1.15 19.16 21.03
CA ARG A 380 -0.09 18.79 21.72
C ARG A 380 -1.04 20.00 21.65
N ARG A 381 -2.20 19.86 20.99
CA ARG A 381 -3.28 20.84 21.10
C ARG A 381 -3.67 20.89 22.59
N LYS A 382 -3.77 22.10 23.16
CA LYS A 382 -4.31 22.29 24.52
C LYS A 382 -5.66 21.56 24.57
N ARG A 383 -5.80 20.58 25.46
CA ARG A 383 -7.15 20.09 25.79
C ARG A 383 -7.90 21.29 26.34
N SER A 384 -8.98 21.69 25.69
CA SER A 384 -10.06 22.40 26.37
C SER A 384 -10.45 21.53 27.55
N ALA A 385 -10.51 22.12 28.75
CA ALA A 385 -11.03 21.46 29.92
C ALA A 385 -12.44 20.96 29.58
N LEU A 386 -12.71 19.69 29.87
CA LEU A 386 -14.07 19.17 29.92
C LEU A 386 -14.80 20.05 30.93
N SER A 387 -15.83 20.77 30.49
CA SER A 387 -16.83 21.28 31.41
C SER A 387 -17.60 20.06 31.92
N ASP A 388 -17.48 19.80 33.22
CA ASP A 388 -18.39 18.93 33.94
C ASP A 388 -19.82 19.40 33.67
N ASN A 389 -20.62 18.51 33.10
CA ASN A 389 -22.04 18.36 33.39
C ASN A 389 -22.47 17.02 32.78
N ASP A 390 -22.49 16.02 33.64
CA ASP A 390 -23.34 14.84 33.47
C ASP A 390 -24.79 15.31 33.36
N ASP A 391 -25.53 14.79 32.38
CA ASP A 391 -26.90 14.39 32.67
C ASP A 391 -27.31 13.18 31.82
N ALA A 392 -27.76 12.15 32.52
CA ALA A 392 -28.16 10.86 31.99
C ALA A 392 -29.67 10.91 31.68
N GLY A 393 -30.06 10.53 30.46
CA GLY A 393 -31.45 10.42 30.06
C GLY A 393 -31.67 9.27 29.06
N PRO A 394 -32.76 8.48 29.19
CA PRO A 394 -32.81 7.10 28.68
C PRO A 394 -33.20 7.00 27.20
N SER A 395 -32.59 6.01 26.54
CA SER A 395 -32.94 5.53 25.19
C SER A 395 -34.38 5.03 25.10
N SER A 396 -35.12 5.49 24.09
CA SER A 396 -36.42 4.92 23.67
C SER A 396 -36.35 4.47 22.19
N PRO A 397 -36.95 3.33 21.81
CA PRO A 397 -36.83 2.76 20.46
C PRO A 397 -37.94 3.23 19.51
N ALA A 398 -37.62 3.55 18.26
CA ALA A 398 -38.59 3.79 17.19
C ALA A 398 -38.21 2.94 15.96
N ARG A 399 -38.95 1.84 15.73
CA ARG A 399 -40.08 1.69 14.80
C ARG A 399 -39.66 1.43 13.35
N ARG A 400 -39.79 0.16 12.98
CA ARG A 400 -39.84 -0.37 11.60
C ARG A 400 -40.98 0.30 10.83
N ILE A 401 -40.70 0.72 9.59
CA ILE A 401 -41.72 0.93 8.56
C ILE A 401 -41.48 -0.12 7.47
N LYS A 402 -42.49 -0.98 7.30
CA LYS A 402 -42.68 -1.86 6.14
C LYS A 402 -43.42 -1.05 5.08
N HIS A 403 -43.02 -1.15 3.82
CA HIS A 403 -43.89 -0.94 2.67
C HIS A 403 -44.16 -2.29 2.00
N ASN A 404 -45.44 -2.59 1.78
CA ASN A 404 -45.99 -3.76 1.11
C ASN A 404 -46.51 -3.35 -0.29
N THR A 405 -46.07 -4.09 -1.33
CA THR A 405 -46.88 -4.82 -2.37
C THR A 405 -47.69 -3.97 -3.39
N PRO A 406 -48.05 -4.40 -4.65
CA PRO A 406 -48.10 -5.75 -5.29
C PRO A 406 -47.36 -5.90 -6.65
N LEU A 407 -46.83 -7.09 -7.01
CA LEU A 407 -47.46 -8.31 -7.59
C LEU A 407 -47.88 -8.12 -9.06
N ASN A 408 -47.31 -8.82 -10.05
CA ASN A 408 -47.77 -10.10 -10.65
C ASN A 408 -46.88 -10.36 -11.90
N THR A 409 -46.58 -11.54 -12.46
CA THR A 409 -46.97 -12.96 -12.33
C THR A 409 -45.89 -13.70 -13.17
N SER A 410 -45.11 -14.63 -12.63
CA SER A 410 -45.30 -16.09 -12.66
C SER A 410 -45.01 -16.81 -13.99
N TRP A 411 -44.08 -17.78 -13.94
CA TRP A 411 -44.20 -19.21 -14.28
C TRP A 411 -42.75 -19.74 -14.47
N GLY A 412 -42.24 -20.77 -13.80
CA GLY A 412 -42.86 -21.85 -13.05
C GLY A 412 -42.38 -23.18 -13.60
N ASN A 413 -41.47 -23.84 -12.86
CA ASN A 413 -41.19 -25.29 -12.83
C ASN A 413 -40.53 -25.89 -14.10
N GLU A 414 -39.76 -26.98 -14.08
CA GLU A 414 -39.58 -28.08 -13.14
C GLU A 414 -38.24 -28.76 -13.49
N ARG A 415 -37.45 -29.15 -12.49
CA ARG A 415 -36.31 -30.06 -12.68
C ARG A 415 -36.82 -31.47 -12.42
N THR A 416 -36.84 -32.29 -13.45
CA THR A 416 -37.15 -33.72 -13.33
C THR A 416 -35.90 -34.53 -13.60
N THR A 417 -35.51 -35.32 -12.61
CA THR A 417 -34.56 -36.43 -12.69
C THR A 417 -35.09 -37.52 -13.62
N GLY A 418 -34.24 -38.06 -14.50
CA GLY A 418 -34.56 -39.23 -15.31
C GLY A 418 -33.38 -39.64 -16.17
N ARG A 419 -32.59 -40.61 -15.69
CA ARG A 419 -31.50 -41.24 -16.43
C ARG A 419 -32.08 -42.45 -17.15
N GLU A 420 -32.38 -42.33 -18.43
CA GLU A 420 -32.59 -43.47 -19.33
C GLU A 420 -31.83 -43.23 -20.64
N GLN A 421 -31.06 -44.24 -21.05
CA GLN A 421 -30.24 -44.26 -22.25
C GLN A 421 -31.12 -44.57 -23.47
N ILE A 422 -30.99 -43.74 -24.52
CA ILE A 422 -31.37 -44.08 -25.90
C ILE A 422 -30.10 -43.91 -26.78
N PRO A 423 -29.77 -44.86 -27.68
CA PRO A 423 -28.57 -44.79 -28.52
C PRO A 423 -28.82 -44.01 -29.83
N ASN A 424 -27.79 -43.28 -30.28
CA ASN A 424 -27.63 -42.61 -31.58
C ASN A 424 -28.62 -41.48 -31.95
N ALA A 425 -28.29 -40.27 -31.50
CA ALA A 425 -28.55 -39.05 -32.25
C ALA A 425 -27.20 -38.35 -32.47
N GLU A 426 -26.80 -38.10 -33.71
CA GLU A 426 -25.63 -37.26 -34.01
C GLU A 426 -25.81 -35.91 -33.34
N GLN A 427 -25.02 -35.63 -32.30
CA GLN A 427 -25.14 -34.41 -31.52
C GLN A 427 -24.68 -33.22 -32.38
N THR A 428 -25.64 -32.56 -33.03
CA THR A 428 -25.40 -31.33 -33.77
C THR A 428 -25.35 -30.14 -32.82
N PHE A 429 -24.39 -29.24 -33.04
CA PHE A 429 -24.19 -28.03 -32.25
C PHE A 429 -24.70 -26.82 -33.03
N ALA A 430 -25.62 -26.05 -32.45
CA ALA A 430 -26.18 -24.85 -33.07
C ALA A 430 -25.43 -23.59 -32.66
N CYS A 431 -25.35 -22.60 -33.55
CA CYS A 431 -24.96 -21.25 -33.17
C CYS A 431 -26.09 -20.59 -32.37
N PHE A 432 -25.74 -19.85 -31.30
CA PHE A 432 -26.74 -19.16 -30.47
C PHE A 432 -27.23 -17.84 -31.10
N GLN A 433 -26.55 -17.31 -32.12
CA GLN A 433 -26.92 -16.06 -32.79
C GLN A 433 -27.61 -16.25 -34.15
N CYS A 434 -27.56 -17.46 -34.73
CA CYS A 434 -28.16 -17.73 -36.03
C CYS A 434 -28.57 -19.21 -36.17
N PRO A 435 -29.42 -19.57 -37.14
CA PRO A 435 -29.97 -20.93 -37.26
C PRO A 435 -28.98 -21.98 -37.79
N LYS A 436 -27.67 -21.68 -37.91
CA LYS A 436 -26.68 -22.63 -38.45
C LYS A 436 -26.30 -23.69 -37.43
N THR A 437 -26.26 -24.95 -37.87
CA THR A 437 -25.84 -26.12 -37.11
C THR A 437 -24.57 -26.74 -37.68
N TYR A 438 -23.79 -27.37 -36.82
CA TYR A 438 -22.50 -27.97 -37.13
C TYR A 438 -22.38 -29.35 -36.50
N SER A 439 -21.61 -30.24 -37.14
CA SER A 439 -21.36 -31.59 -36.64
C SER A 439 -20.45 -31.63 -35.41
N ASP A 440 -19.72 -30.55 -35.12
CA ASP A 440 -18.81 -30.45 -33.98
C ASP A 440 -18.76 -29.04 -33.36
N TYR A 441 -18.35 -28.97 -32.09
CA TYR A 441 -18.20 -27.70 -31.35
C TYR A 441 -17.21 -26.74 -32.02
N ASN A 442 -16.16 -27.27 -32.66
CA ASN A 442 -15.17 -26.45 -33.35
C ASN A 442 -15.75 -25.76 -34.59
N GLY A 443 -16.70 -26.39 -35.30
CA GLY A 443 -17.45 -25.79 -36.38
C GLY A 443 -18.22 -24.55 -35.94
N VAL A 444 -18.95 -24.64 -34.82
CA VAL A 444 -19.68 -23.50 -34.22
C VAL A 444 -18.71 -22.39 -33.81
N LYS A 445 -17.60 -22.73 -33.15
CA LYS A 445 -16.59 -21.77 -32.70
C LYS A 445 -15.97 -20.99 -33.87
N ARG A 446 -15.66 -21.67 -34.97
CA ARG A 446 -15.11 -21.04 -36.18
C ARG A 446 -16.12 -20.12 -36.85
N HIS A 447 -17.37 -20.58 -36.96
CA HIS A 447 -18.45 -19.79 -37.53
C HIS A 447 -18.73 -18.54 -36.71
N PHE A 448 -18.85 -18.66 -35.38
CA PHE A 448 -19.07 -17.51 -34.51
C PHE A 448 -17.97 -16.45 -34.65
N ARG A 449 -16.70 -16.87 -34.67
CA ARG A 449 -15.55 -15.98 -34.86
C ARG A 449 -15.58 -15.24 -36.21
N THR A 450 -16.14 -15.84 -37.26
CA THR A 450 -16.08 -15.30 -38.62
C THR A 450 -17.33 -14.54 -39.04
N SER A 451 -18.49 -14.86 -38.46
CA SER A 451 -19.79 -14.32 -38.90
C SER A 451 -20.49 -13.43 -37.88
N HIS A 452 -20.07 -13.46 -36.61
CA HIS A 452 -20.80 -12.80 -35.51
C HIS A 452 -19.91 -11.95 -34.62
N LEU A 453 -18.61 -12.23 -34.61
CA LEU A 453 -17.69 -11.54 -33.72
C LEU A 453 -17.40 -10.09 -34.16
N THR A 454 -17.35 -9.84 -35.46
CA THR A 454 -17.11 -8.52 -36.06
C THR A 454 -18.22 -7.53 -35.77
N ASP A 455 -19.43 -8.03 -35.53
CA ASP A 455 -20.63 -7.21 -35.37
C ASP A 455 -20.70 -6.59 -33.98
N ARG A 456 -19.89 -7.09 -33.02
CA ARG A 456 -19.76 -6.61 -31.63
C ARG A 456 -21.09 -6.53 -30.88
N THR A 457 -22.09 -7.27 -31.33
CA THR A 457 -23.39 -7.42 -30.69
C THR A 457 -23.69 -8.88 -30.42
N CYS A 458 -24.41 -9.11 -29.32
CA CYS A 458 -25.08 -10.37 -29.04
C CYS A 458 -26.57 -10.18 -29.24
N ASN A 459 -27.09 -10.62 -30.39
CA ASN A 459 -28.51 -10.52 -30.72
C ASN A 459 -29.41 -11.46 -29.87
N PHE A 460 -28.82 -12.41 -29.15
CA PHE A 460 -29.57 -13.30 -28.26
C PHE A 460 -29.80 -12.68 -26.87
N CYS A 461 -28.89 -11.82 -26.42
CA CYS A 461 -28.97 -11.11 -25.15
C CYS A 461 -29.21 -9.60 -25.31
N ASP A 462 -29.46 -9.14 -26.54
CA ASP A 462 -29.54 -7.72 -26.92
C ASP A 462 -28.39 -6.87 -26.34
N LEU A 463 -27.18 -7.44 -26.29
CA LEU A 463 -26.00 -6.81 -25.70
C LEU A 463 -25.10 -6.23 -26.79
N SER A 464 -24.84 -4.93 -26.76
CA SER A 464 -23.80 -4.28 -27.59
C SER A 464 -22.54 -4.03 -26.76
N VAL A 465 -21.38 -4.45 -27.27
CA VAL A 465 -20.11 -4.29 -26.55
C VAL A 465 -19.13 -3.45 -27.36
N LEU A 466 -18.25 -2.73 -26.65
CA LEU A 466 -17.25 -1.87 -27.27
C LEU A 466 -16.13 -2.67 -27.98
N HIS A 467 -15.87 -3.90 -27.53
CA HIS A 467 -14.77 -4.73 -28.01
C HIS A 467 -15.20 -6.17 -28.33
N GLU A 468 -14.68 -6.73 -29.42
CA GLU A 468 -14.89 -8.14 -29.81
C GLU A 468 -14.54 -9.12 -28.69
N MET A 469 -13.50 -8.79 -27.93
CA MET A 469 -13.07 -9.52 -26.75
C MET A 469 -14.16 -9.65 -25.68
N HIS A 470 -14.93 -8.59 -25.43
CA HIS A 470 -16.04 -8.63 -24.48
C HIS A 470 -17.16 -9.54 -25.00
N LEU A 471 -17.34 -9.58 -26.32
CA LEU A 471 -18.27 -10.50 -26.97
C LEU A 471 -17.78 -11.96 -26.89
N ARG A 472 -16.46 -12.22 -27.01
CA ARG A 472 -15.87 -13.56 -26.82
C ARG A 472 -16.05 -14.06 -25.39
N ARG A 473 -15.78 -13.20 -24.40
CA ARG A 473 -15.96 -13.52 -22.98
C ARG A 473 -17.43 -13.77 -22.67
N HIS A 474 -18.31 -12.86 -23.10
CA HIS A 474 -19.76 -13.04 -22.97
C HIS A 474 -20.26 -14.33 -23.61
N ALA A 475 -19.81 -14.66 -24.83
CA ALA A 475 -20.15 -15.92 -25.48
C ALA A 475 -19.64 -17.15 -24.71
N GLY A 476 -18.46 -17.06 -24.09
CA GLY A 476 -17.89 -18.11 -23.24
C GLY A 476 -18.63 -18.30 -21.93
N ASP A 477 -18.97 -17.21 -21.25
CA ASP A 477 -19.50 -17.22 -19.88
C ASP A 477 -21.03 -17.40 -19.84
N VAL A 478 -21.75 -16.81 -20.80
CA VAL A 478 -23.23 -16.83 -20.85
C VAL A 478 -23.75 -17.93 -21.76
N HIS A 479 -23.08 -18.18 -22.90
CA HIS A 479 -23.53 -19.14 -23.92
C HIS A 479 -22.68 -20.41 -24.00
N GLY A 480 -21.66 -20.56 -23.14
CA GLY A 480 -20.79 -21.75 -23.13
C GLY A 480 -19.92 -21.92 -24.38
N LEU A 481 -19.83 -20.90 -25.24
CA LEU A 481 -19.03 -20.91 -26.46
C LEU A 481 -17.67 -20.22 -26.23
N ARG A 482 -16.73 -20.96 -25.61
CA ARG A 482 -15.37 -20.48 -25.35
C ARG A 482 -14.61 -20.35 -26.67
N THR A 483 -14.57 -19.13 -27.19
CA THR A 483 -13.92 -18.79 -28.47
C THR A 483 -12.48 -18.34 -28.32
#